data_AF-A0A535NNH4-F1
#
_entry.id   AF-A0A535NNH4-F1
#
_cell.length_a   1.000
_cell.length_b   1.000
_cell.length_c   1.000
_cell.angle_alpha   90.00
_cell.angle_beta   90.00
_cell.angle_gamma   90.00
#
_symmetry.space_group_name_H-M   'P 1'
#
loop_
_entity.id
_entity.type
_entity.pdbx_description
1 polymer ?
#
loop_
_entity_poly.entity_id
_entity_poly.type
_entity_poly.pdbx_seq_one_letter_code
_entity_poly.pdbx_strand_id
1 'polypeptide(L)' 'MPSQVFSATEVKRLLKAGAQLVDVLGREDFEHDHMPGAINIPLKQLDEKTAGQLDRTRPVLVYCNDFG' A
#
# COMPACT_ATOMS: atom_id res chain seq x y z
N MET A 1 -3.54 -17.26 -3.36
CA MET A 1 -3.98 -16.47 -4.52
C MET A 1 -2.74 -15.89 -5.17
N PRO A 2 -2.54 -16.00 -6.49
CA PRO A 2 -1.38 -15.38 -7.12
C PRO A 2 -1.49 -13.86 -6.98
N SER A 3 -0.50 -13.23 -6.36
CA SER A 3 -0.40 -11.77 -6.38
C SER A 3 0.03 -11.34 -7.78
N GLN A 4 -0.69 -10.37 -8.34
CA GLN A 4 -0.26 -9.73 -9.57
C GLN A 4 0.91 -8.79 -9.24
N VAL A 5 2.05 -9.02 -9.88
CA VAL A 5 3.21 -8.12 -9.80
C VAL A 5 3.04 -7.02 -10.84
N PHE A 6 3.20 -5.76 -10.44
CA PHE A 6 3.11 -4.60 -11.31
C PHE A 6 4.49 -3.95 -11.45
N SER A 7 4.85 -3.54 -12.66
CA SER A 7 6.00 -2.67 -12.88
C SER A 7 5.77 -1.28 -12.26
N ALA A 8 6.85 -0.55 -11.97
CA ALA A 8 6.75 0.83 -11.48
C ALA A 8 5.94 1.75 -12.43
N THR A 9 5.99 1.50 -13.73
CA THR A 9 5.19 2.24 -14.72
C THR A 9 3.70 1.94 -14.61
N GLU A 10 3.32 0.69 -14.37
CA GLU A 10 1.93 0.29 -14.16
C GLU A 10 1.40 0.84 -12.84
N VAL A 11 2.18 0.76 -11.77
CA VAL A 11 1.84 1.39 -10.47
C VAL A 11 1.55 2.87 -10.66
N LYS A 12 2.44 3.63 -11.33
CA LYS A 12 2.22 5.05 -11.62
C LYS A 12 0.93 5.31 -12.41
N ARG A 13 0.57 4.45 -13.37
CA ARG A 13 -0.69 4.58 -14.12
C ARG A 13 -1.91 4.32 -13.24
N LEU A 14 -1.87 3.29 -12.40
CA LEU A 14 -2.95 2.95 -11.48
C LEU A 14 -3.17 4.05 -10.43
N LEU A 15 -2.09 4.64 -9.90
CA LEU A 15 -2.17 5.79 -8.98
C LEU A 15 -2.83 7.00 -9.66
N LYS A 16 -2.48 7.31 -10.91
CA LYS A 16 -3.15 8.36 -11.69
C LYS A 16 -4.62 8.07 -11.97
N ALA A 17 -5.00 6.79 -12.06
CA ALA A 17 -6.38 6.34 -12.22
C ALA A 17 -7.16 6.29 -10.88
N GLY A 18 -6.54 6.71 -9.76
CA GLY A 18 -7.19 6.80 -8.47
C GLY A 18 -6.99 5.58 -7.55
N ALA A 19 -6.05 4.68 -7.84
CA ALA A 19 -5.69 3.63 -6.87
C ALA A 19 -5.20 4.22 -5.54
N GLN A 20 -5.37 3.47 -4.47
CA GLN A 20 -4.86 3.76 -3.14
C GLN A 20 -3.56 2.98 -2.95
N LEU A 21 -2.51 3.64 -2.46
CA LEU A 21 -1.24 3.01 -2.16
C LEU A 21 -1.15 2.76 -0.65
N VAL A 22 -0.86 1.53 -0.25
CA VAL A 22 -0.77 1.11 1.14
C VAL A 22 0.63 0.57 1.41
N ASP A 23 1.28 1.17 2.40
CA ASP A 23 2.54 0.69 2.96
C ASP A 23 2.24 -0.11 4.24
N VAL A 24 2.74 -1.34 4.30
CA VAL A 24 2.53 -2.24 5.44
C VAL A 24 3.74 -2.36 6.37
N LEU A 25 4.78 -1.53 6.17
CA LEU A 25 5.92 -1.43 7.07
C LEU A 25 5.54 -0.82 8.43
N GLY A 26 6.45 -0.96 9.40
CA GLY A 26 6.31 -0.32 10.70
C GLY A 26 6.20 1.20 10.55
N ARG A 27 5.56 1.84 11.54
CA ARG A 27 5.40 3.30 11.57
C ARG A 27 6.74 4.03 11.44
N GLU A 28 7.76 3.55 12.15
CA GLU A 28 9.10 4.15 12.15
C GLU A 28 9.75 4.09 10.76
N ASP A 29 9.64 2.95 10.06
CA ASP A 29 10.14 2.80 8.69
C ASP A 29 9.41 3.73 7.73
N PHE A 30 8.07 3.79 7.83
CA PHE A 30 7.25 4.67 7.02
C PHE A 30 7.58 6.15 7.26
N GLU A 31 7.78 6.56 8.50
CA GLU A 31 8.17 7.93 8.85
C GLU A 31 9.58 8.28 8.36
N HIS A 32 10.47 7.28 8.28
CA HIS A 32 11.80 7.45 7.72
C HIS A 32 11.77 7.65 6.20
N ASP A 33 11.08 6.77 5.46
CA ASP A 33 10.87 6.89 4.02
C ASP A 33 9.62 6.13 3.57
N HIS A 34 8.86 6.73 2.67
CA HIS A 34 7.68 6.10 2.06
C HIS A 34 7.34 6.75 0.71
N MET A 35 6.60 6.01 -0.13
CA MET A 35 6.12 6.56 -1.39
C MET A 35 5.11 7.69 -1.16
N PRO A 36 5.23 8.85 -1.82
CA PRO A 36 4.32 9.98 -1.61
C PRO A 36 2.84 9.60 -1.78
N GLY A 37 2.02 9.96 -0.79
CA GLY A 37 0.59 9.67 -0.78
C GLY A 37 0.22 8.25 -0.35
N ALA A 38 1.19 7.43 0.09
CA ALA A 38 0.91 6.15 0.70
C ALA A 38 0.17 6.30 2.05
N ILE A 39 -0.70 5.34 2.33
CA ILE A 39 -1.39 5.18 3.61
C ILE A 39 -0.63 4.11 4.39
N ASN A 40 -0.14 4.43 5.58
CA ASN A 40 0.52 3.45 6.45
C ASN A 40 -0.52 2.59 7.18
N ILE A 41 -0.51 1.29 6.93
CA ILE A 41 -1.27 0.29 7.68
C ILE A 41 -0.30 -0.84 8.03
N PRO A 42 0.43 -0.74 9.17
CA PRO A 42 1.44 -1.72 9.53
C PRO A 42 0.88 -3.14 9.51
N LEU A 43 1.61 -4.09 8.94
CA LEU A 43 1.14 -5.47 8.74
C LEU A 43 0.68 -6.13 10.05
N LYS A 44 1.36 -5.82 11.17
CA LYS A 44 1.00 -6.32 12.52
C LYS A 44 -0.32 -5.75 13.07
N GLN A 45 -0.83 -4.69 12.45
CA GLN A 45 -2.07 -3.99 12.81
C GLN A 45 -3.12 -4.07 11.69
N LEU A 46 -2.84 -4.79 10.59
CA LEU A 46 -3.74 -4.90 9.46
C LEU A 46 -4.90 -5.83 9.82
N ASP A 47 -6.07 -5.24 10.00
CA ASP A 47 -7.33 -5.92 10.33
C ASP A 47 -8.52 -5.20 9.67
N GLU A 48 -9.74 -5.68 9.91
CA GLU A 48 -10.94 -5.08 9.33
C GLU A 48 -11.16 -3.61 9.75
N LYS A 49 -10.73 -3.24 10.95
CA LYS A 49 -10.88 -1.90 11.50
C LYS A 49 -9.87 -0.95 10.86
N THR A 50 -8.61 -1.34 10.77
CA THR A 50 -7.55 -0.50 10.17
C THR A 50 -7.69 -0.44 8.65
N ALA A 51 -8.13 -1.51 7.99
CA ALA A 51 -8.48 -1.49 6.57
C ALA A 51 -9.78 -0.72 6.29
N GLY A 52 -10.61 -0.46 7.31
CA GLY A 52 -11.85 0.31 7.20
C GLY A 52 -11.67 1.76 6.76
N GLN A 53 -10.45 2.29 6.84
CA GLN A 53 -10.12 3.63 6.33
C GLN A 53 -9.95 3.68 4.79
N LEU A 54 -9.82 2.52 4.14
CA LEU A 54 -9.68 2.43 2.69
C LEU A 54 -11.02 2.54 2.00
N ASP A 55 -11.06 3.26 0.88
CA ASP A 55 -12.23 3.33 0.02
C ASP A 55 -12.38 2.01 -0.75
N ARG A 56 -13.44 1.25 -0.45
CA ARG A 56 -13.72 -0.04 -1.08
C ARG A 56 -14.11 0.06 -2.56
N THR A 57 -14.36 1.25 -3.08
CA THR A 57 -14.70 1.48 -4.49
C THR A 57 -13.47 1.70 -5.37
N ARG A 58 -12.28 1.85 -4.76
CA ARG A 58 -11.02 2.16 -5.45
C ARG A 58 -10.03 0.99 -5.33
N PRO A 59 -9.25 0.68 -6.37
CA PRO A 59 -8.20 -0.33 -6.30
C PRO A 59 -7.20 -0.04 -5.17
N VAL A 60 -6.71 -1.08 -4.50
CA VAL A 60 -5.69 -0.99 -3.44
C VAL A 60 -4.42 -1.67 -3.93
N LEU A 61 -3.32 -0.91 -3.92
CA LEU A 61 -1.97 -1.38 -4.18
C LEU A 61 -1.24 -1.48 -2.85
N VAL A 62 -0.85 -2.69 -2.47
CA VAL A 62 -0.09 -2.93 -1.25
C VAL A 62 1.37 -3.14 -1.63
N TYR A 63 2.27 -2.48 -0.93
CA TYR A 63 3.71 -2.76 -1.01
C TYR A 63 4.29 -2.98 0.39
N CYS A 64 5.36 -3.75 0.42
CA CYS A 64 6.21 -3.98 1.57
C CYS A 64 7.66 -3.92 1.08
N ASN A 65 8.59 -3.78 1.99
CA ASN A 65 9.99 -4.03 1.73
C ASN A 65 10.40 -5.29 2.51
N ASP A 66 10.59 -6.40 1.79
CA ASP A 66 11.09 -7.63 2.37
C ASP A 66 12.39 -8.00 1.64
N PHE A 67 13.50 -7.95 2.37
CA PHE A 67 14.80 -8.44 1.90
C PHE A 67 14.88 -9.94 2.22
N GLY A 68 14.18 -10.75 1.44
CA GLY A 68 14.23 -12.22 1.49
C GLY A 68 14.99 -12.79 0.32
#